data_AF-A0A0C2IZI3-F1
#
_entry.id   AF-A0A0C2IZI3-F1
#
_cell.length_a   1.000
_cell.length_b   1.000
_cell.length_c   1.000
_cell.angle_alpha   90.00
_cell.angle_beta   90.00
_cell.angle_gamma   90.00
#
_symmetry.space_group_name_H-M   'P 1'
#
loop_
_entity.id
_entity.type
_entity.pdbx_description
1 polymer ?
#
loop_
_entity_poly.entity_id
_entity_poly.type
_entity_poly.pdbx_seq_one_letter_code
_entity_poly.pdbx_strand_id
1 'polypeptide(L)'
;MSAAAAASPASAQPASAKRQQDLQVQYTNYKNALQQIVQKIGDVEQEADEHKLVLETLEPLPADRKCFRMINGVLIERTVKDVIPALKTNAEGLSKVLDDLVKQYKSRQEDLEKWKVSARKGPGECHHRGSQPGS
;
A
#
# COMPACT_ATOMS: atom_id res chain seq x y z
N MET A 1 59.97 32.22 -5.30
CA MET A 1 58.89 32.01 -4.31
C MET A 1 57.59 31.94 -5.07
N SER A 2 57.06 30.74 -5.33
CA SER A 2 55.86 30.55 -6.17
C SER A 2 54.72 30.06 -5.26
N ALA A 3 53.64 30.84 -5.21
CA ALA A 3 52.47 30.57 -4.39
C ALA A 3 51.55 29.57 -5.11
N ALA A 4 51.19 28.48 -4.43
CA ALA A 4 50.15 27.56 -4.88
C ALA A 4 48.78 28.14 -4.48
N ALA A 5 47.93 28.42 -5.47
CA ALA A 5 46.54 28.80 -5.25
C ALA A 5 45.70 27.56 -4.90
N ALA A 6 45.07 27.57 -3.72
CA ALA A 6 44.10 26.58 -3.30
C ALA A 6 42.81 26.71 -4.11
N ALA A 7 42.34 25.61 -4.71
CA ALA A 7 41.05 25.55 -5.39
C ALA A 7 39.90 25.42 -4.36
N SER A 8 38.94 26.36 -4.40
CA SER A 8 37.74 26.38 -3.55
C SER A 8 36.65 25.39 -4.02
N PRO A 9 35.85 24.78 -3.12
CA PRO A 9 34.74 23.88 -3.48
C PRO A 9 33.42 24.66 -3.52
N ALA A 10 33.11 25.35 -4.62
CA ALA A 10 31.90 26.19 -4.73
C ALA A 10 30.78 25.63 -5.63
N SER A 11 30.94 24.47 -6.27
CA SER A 11 30.02 24.00 -7.32
C SER A 11 29.10 22.82 -6.96
N ALA A 12 29.18 22.24 -5.75
CA ALA A 12 28.42 21.04 -5.38
C ALA A 12 27.07 21.29 -4.66
N GLN A 13 26.75 22.53 -4.29
CA GLN A 13 25.63 22.84 -3.39
C GLN A 13 24.21 22.62 -3.99
N PRO A 14 23.86 23.07 -5.21
CA PRO A 14 22.47 22.98 -5.70
C PRO A 14 22.02 21.54 -6.03
N ALA A 15 22.93 20.66 -6.45
CA ALA A 15 22.62 19.26 -6.75
C ALA A 15 22.28 18.44 -5.48
N SER A 16 22.88 18.79 -4.33
CA SER A 16 22.63 18.12 -3.05
C SER A 16 21.25 18.45 -2.46
N ALA A 17 20.84 19.72 -2.55
CA ALA A 17 19.54 20.19 -2.08
C ALA A 17 18.39 19.60 -2.91
N LYS A 18 18.53 19.56 -4.24
CA LYS A 18 17.55 18.94 -5.13
C LYS A 18 17.40 17.44 -4.86
N ARG A 19 18.52 16.73 -4.64
CA ARG A 19 18.50 15.31 -4.24
C ARG A 19 17.78 15.11 -2.91
N GLN A 20 18.02 15.95 -1.90
CA GLN A 20 17.33 15.86 -0.62
C GLN A 20 15.82 16.09 -0.76
N GLN A 21 15.42 17.05 -1.59
CA GLN A 21 14.01 17.29 -1.91
C GLN A 21 13.37 16.06 -2.60
N ASP A 22 14.04 15.49 -3.62
CA ASP A 22 13.54 14.32 -4.34
C ASP A 22 13.36 13.11 -3.41
N LEU A 23 14.32 12.88 -2.49
CA LEU A 23 14.22 11.82 -1.50
C LEU A 23 13.02 12.03 -0.55
N GLN A 24 12.77 13.28 -0.14
CA GLN A 24 11.67 13.59 0.76
C GLN A 24 10.30 13.42 0.08
N VAL A 25 10.19 13.81 -1.19
CA VAL A 25 8.98 13.56 -2.00
C VAL A 25 8.72 12.07 -2.15
N GLN A 26 9.75 11.29 -2.51
CA GLN A 26 9.60 9.84 -2.65
C GLN A 26 9.18 9.16 -1.35
N TYR A 27 9.80 9.53 -0.22
CA TYR A 27 9.40 9.01 1.09
C TYR A 27 7.95 9.34 1.43
N THR A 28 7.52 10.57 1.17
CA THR A 28 6.14 11.01 1.38
C THR A 28 5.17 10.20 0.52
N ASN A 29 5.51 9.93 -0.74
CA ASN A 29 4.70 9.11 -1.64
C ASN A 29 4.52 7.67 -1.11
N TYR A 30 5.59 7.04 -0.60
CA TYR A 30 5.49 5.73 0.04
C TYR A 30 4.58 5.76 1.27
N LYS A 31 4.73 6.76 2.14
CA LYS A 31 3.90 6.91 3.35
C LYS A 31 2.42 7.10 3.01
N ASN A 32 2.12 7.96 2.04
CA ASN A 32 0.75 8.19 1.59
C ASN A 32 0.14 6.91 1.00
N ALA A 33 0.89 6.17 0.18
CA ALA A 33 0.42 4.91 -0.38
C ALA A 33 0.13 3.86 0.71
N LEU A 34 1.01 3.72 1.70
CA LEU A 34 0.78 2.81 2.83
C LEU A 34 -0.44 3.20 3.65
N GLN A 35 -0.63 4.49 3.94
CA GLN A 35 -1.82 4.98 4.65
C GLN A 35 -3.11 4.73 3.89
N GLN A 36 -3.10 4.92 2.56
CA GLN A 36 -4.26 4.61 1.72
C GLN A 36 -4.63 3.13 1.76
N ILE A 37 -3.63 2.23 1.74
CA ILE A 37 -3.89 0.79 1.85
C ILE A 37 -4.48 0.47 3.23
N VAL A 38 -3.96 1.05 4.31
CA VAL A 38 -4.48 0.84 5.68
C VAL A 38 -5.92 1.31 5.81
N GLN A 39 -6.26 2.49 5.28
CA GLN A 39 -7.64 2.97 5.31
C GLN A 39 -8.56 1.99 4.60
N LYS A 40 -8.15 1.52 3.42
CA LYS A 40 -8.95 0.60 2.61
C LYS A 40 -9.10 -0.79 3.24
N ILE A 41 -8.08 -1.25 3.96
CA ILE A 41 -8.16 -2.45 4.79
C ILE A 41 -9.27 -2.28 5.83
N GLY A 42 -9.25 -1.19 6.60
CA GLY A 42 -10.28 -0.93 7.62
C GLY A 42 -11.69 -0.86 7.04
N ASP A 43 -11.86 -0.19 5.89
CA ASP A 43 -13.16 -0.10 5.21
C ASP A 43 -13.69 -1.50 4.80
N VAL A 44 -12.82 -2.34 4.23
CA VAL A 44 -13.19 -3.70 3.77
C VAL A 44 -13.42 -4.65 4.95
N GLU A 45 -12.63 -4.54 6.02
CA GLU A 45 -12.82 -5.30 7.26
C GLU A 45 -14.20 -5.01 7.87
N GLN A 46 -14.56 -3.73 7.98
CA GLN A 46 -15.87 -3.34 8.50
C GLN A 46 -17.01 -3.89 7.64
N GLU A 47 -16.93 -3.77 6.31
CA GLU A 47 -17.96 -4.30 5.40
C GLU A 47 -18.09 -5.82 5.51
N ALA A 48 -16.96 -6.54 5.64
CA ALA A 48 -16.96 -7.99 5.83
C ALA A 48 -17.64 -8.39 7.15
N ASP A 49 -17.35 -7.67 8.24
CA ASP A 49 -17.95 -7.90 9.55
C ASP A 49 -19.46 -7.62 9.56
N GLU A 50 -19.91 -6.56 8.88
CA GLU A 50 -21.34 -6.26 8.70
C GLU A 50 -22.05 -7.40 7.95
N HIS A 51 -21.46 -7.90 6.87
CA HIS A 51 -22.00 -9.03 6.12
C HIS A 51 -22.06 -10.32 6.96
N LYS A 52 -21.04 -10.58 7.77
CA LYS A 52 -20.98 -11.73 8.68
C LYS A 52 -22.07 -11.63 9.75
N LEU A 53 -22.26 -10.46 10.35
CA LEU A 53 -23.31 -10.25 11.34
C LEU A 53 -24.70 -10.51 10.74
N VAL A 54 -24.96 -10.01 9.53
CA VAL A 54 -26.23 -10.28 8.83
C VAL A 54 -26.42 -11.79 8.61
N LEU A 55 -25.39 -12.51 8.17
CA LEU A 55 -25.47 -13.97 8.02
C LEU A 55 -25.80 -14.67 9.34
N GLU A 56 -25.11 -14.34 10.43
CA GLU A 56 -25.35 -14.91 11.76
C GLU A 56 -26.79 -14.67 12.24
N THR A 57 -27.39 -13.53 11.89
CA THR A 57 -28.80 -13.26 12.23
C THR A 57 -29.82 -14.00 11.34
N LEU A 58 -29.46 -14.32 10.10
CA LEU A 58 -30.36 -14.93 9.12
C LEU A 58 -30.29 -16.47 9.12
N GLU A 59 -29.14 -17.06 9.41
CA GLU A 59 -28.96 -18.53 9.45
C GLU A 59 -29.93 -19.28 10.39
N PRO A 60 -30.31 -18.80 11.59
CA PRO A 60 -31.28 -19.50 12.44
C PRO A 60 -32.74 -19.33 11.99
N LEU A 61 -33.01 -18.52 10.96
CA LEU A 61 -34.37 -18.24 10.51
C LEU A 61 -34.86 -19.27 9.50
N PRO A 62 -36.19 -19.49 9.41
CA PRO A 62 -36.77 -20.35 8.38
C PRO A 62 -36.39 -19.92 6.97
N ALA A 63 -35.98 -20.88 6.15
CA ALA A 63 -35.49 -20.65 4.78
C ALA A 63 -36.51 -19.94 3.87
N ASP A 64 -37.80 -20.17 4.10
CA ASP A 64 -38.94 -19.61 3.38
C ASP A 64 -39.40 -18.25 3.93
N ARG A 65 -38.81 -17.77 5.04
CA ARG A 65 -39.11 -16.46 5.61
C ARG A 65 -38.80 -15.37 4.58
N LYS A 66 -39.77 -14.49 4.35
CA LYS A 66 -39.63 -13.34 3.47
C LYS A 66 -38.62 -12.34 4.03
N CYS A 67 -37.77 -11.83 3.15
CA CYS A 67 -36.84 -10.74 3.41
C CYS A 67 -37.01 -9.68 2.31
N PHE A 68 -36.73 -8.42 2.65
CA PHE A 68 -36.92 -7.30 1.74
C PHE A 68 -35.60 -6.55 1.59
N ARG A 69 -35.14 -6.42 0.34
CA ARG A 69 -33.95 -5.63 0.02
C ARG A 69 -34.38 -4.34 -0.67
N MET A 70 -33.89 -3.20 -0.19
CA MET A 70 -34.09 -1.92 -0.85
C MET A 70 -33.06 -1.73 -1.96
N ILE A 71 -33.51 -1.43 -3.17
CA ILE A 71 -32.66 -1.06 -4.32
C ILE A 71 -33.29 0.14 -5.01
N ASN A 72 -32.56 1.27 -5.07
CA ASN A 72 -33.01 2.51 -5.72
C ASN A 72 -34.42 2.95 -5.27
N GLY A 73 -34.74 2.81 -3.98
CA GLY A 73 -36.03 3.18 -3.41
C GLY A 73 -37.16 2.15 -3.56
N VAL A 74 -36.90 1.00 -4.20
CA VAL A 74 -37.89 -0.09 -4.36
C VAL A 74 -37.53 -1.24 -3.42
N LEU A 75 -38.52 -1.75 -2.67
CA LEU A 75 -38.37 -2.96 -1.87
C LEU A 75 -38.61 -4.21 -2.74
N ILE A 76 -37.62 -5.08 -2.77
CA ILE A 76 -37.67 -6.35 -3.50
C ILE A 76 -37.85 -7.46 -2.48
N GLU A 77 -38.94 -8.22 -2.62
CA GLU A 77 -39.20 -9.43 -1.83
C GLU A 77 -38.26 -10.56 -2.29
N ARG A 78 -37.63 -11.22 -1.31
CA ARG A 78 -36.82 -12.43 -1.46
C ARG A 78 -37.11 -13.37 -0.29
N THR A 79 -36.55 -14.57 -0.31
CA THR A 79 -36.54 -15.47 0.85
C THR A 79 -35.15 -15.62 1.43
N VAL A 80 -35.05 -16.01 2.70
CA VAL A 80 -33.76 -16.25 3.38
C VAL A 80 -32.86 -17.18 2.57
N LYS A 81 -33.42 -18.27 2.01
CA LYS A 81 -32.66 -19.20 1.14
C LYS A 81 -32.10 -18.56 -0.14
N ASP A 82 -32.74 -17.51 -0.68
CA ASP A 82 -32.28 -16.84 -1.89
C ASP A 82 -31.20 -15.81 -1.58
N VAL A 83 -31.20 -15.24 -0.36
CA VAL A 83 -30.30 -14.16 0.04
C VAL A 83 -29.02 -14.68 0.69
N ILE A 84 -29.09 -15.75 1.47
CA ILE A 84 -27.90 -16.34 2.13
C ILE A 84 -26.77 -16.64 1.13
N PRO A 85 -27.00 -17.27 -0.04
CA PRO A 85 -25.91 -17.56 -0.98
C PRO A 85 -25.20 -16.29 -1.46
N ALA A 86 -25.96 -15.24 -1.77
CA ALA A 86 -25.39 -13.96 -2.21
C ALA A 86 -24.57 -13.28 -1.11
N LEU A 87 -25.06 -13.32 0.14
CA LEU A 87 -24.32 -12.79 1.29
C LEU A 87 -23.02 -13.57 1.55
N LYS A 88 -23.04 -14.91 1.43
CA LYS A 88 -21.84 -15.76 1.57
C LYS A 88 -20.81 -15.46 0.49
N THR A 89 -21.22 -15.42 -0.77
CA THR A 89 -20.32 -15.08 -1.89
C THR A 89 -19.70 -13.68 -1.72
N ASN A 90 -20.49 -12.71 -1.25
CA ASN A 90 -19.97 -11.36 -1.00
C ASN A 90 -18.96 -11.34 0.15
N ALA A 91 -19.27 -11.98 1.28
CA ALA A 91 -18.36 -12.07 2.42
C ALA A 91 -17.03 -12.77 2.05
N GLU A 92 -17.10 -13.86 1.30
CA GLU A 92 -15.91 -14.54 0.76
C GLU A 92 -15.11 -13.66 -0.20
N GLY A 93 -15.78 -12.88 -1.04
CA GLY A 93 -15.16 -11.90 -1.93
C GLY A 93 -14.41 -10.82 -1.17
N LEU A 94 -15.03 -10.25 -0.12
CA LEU A 94 -14.42 -9.24 0.74
C LEU A 94 -13.20 -9.81 1.49
N SER A 95 -13.29 -11.05 1.99
CA SER A 95 -12.15 -11.72 2.62
C SER A 95 -10.95 -11.87 1.67
N LYS A 96 -11.19 -12.20 0.39
CA LYS A 96 -10.11 -12.28 -0.61
C LYS A 96 -9.50 -10.91 -0.91
N VAL A 97 -10.33 -9.88 -1.02
CA VAL A 97 -9.86 -8.50 -1.22
C VAL A 97 -9.00 -8.05 -0.05
N LEU A 98 -9.43 -8.36 1.19
CA LEU A 98 -8.68 -8.07 2.41
C LEU A 98 -7.29 -8.74 2.39
N ASP A 99 -7.23 -10.03 2.09
CA ASP A 99 -5.97 -10.76 1.97
C ASP A 99 -5.02 -10.11 0.95
N ASP A 100 -5.55 -9.70 -0.20
CA ASP A 100 -4.77 -9.05 -1.24
C ASP A 100 -4.31 -7.64 -0.85
N LEU A 101 -5.13 -6.86 -0.14
CA LEU A 101 -4.72 -5.57 0.42
C LEU A 101 -3.60 -5.73 1.46
N VAL A 102 -3.67 -6.74 2.32
CA VAL A 102 -2.61 -7.05 3.29
C VAL A 102 -1.31 -7.44 2.59
N LYS A 103 -1.37 -8.23 1.51
CA LYS A 103 -0.19 -8.54 0.68
C LYS A 103 0.38 -7.28 0.02
N GLN A 104 -0.47 -6.42 -0.54
CA GLN A 104 -0.05 -5.16 -1.15
C GLN A 104 0.62 -4.23 -0.14
N TYR A 105 0.09 -4.14 1.07
CA TYR A 105 0.70 -3.38 2.16
C TYR A 105 2.11 -3.90 2.46
N LYS A 106 2.27 -5.21 2.67
CA LYS A 106 3.57 -5.82 2.98
C LYS A 106 4.58 -5.59 1.87
N SER A 107 4.19 -5.83 0.62
CA SER A 107 5.03 -5.58 -0.56
C SER A 107 5.49 -4.12 -0.63
N ARG A 108 4.57 -3.17 -0.46
CA ARG A 108 4.89 -1.73 -0.51
C ARG A 108 5.77 -1.28 0.66
N GLN A 109 5.59 -1.90 1.83
CA GLN A 109 6.41 -1.66 3.02
C GLN A 109 7.84 -2.17 2.80
N GLU A 110 8.01 -3.36 2.21
CA GLU A 110 9.32 -3.87 1.83
C GLU A 110 10.03 -2.98 0.81
N ASP A 111 9.30 -2.46 -0.19
CA ASP A 111 9.85 -1.54 -1.18
C ASP A 111 10.34 -0.24 -0.55
N LEU A 112 9.61 0.30 0.42
CA LEU A 112 10.04 1.46 1.19
C LEU A 112 11.36 1.18 1.94
N GLU A 113 11.48 0.01 2.60
CA GLU A 113 12.70 -0.35 3.32
C GLU A 113 13.89 -0.59 2.38
N LYS A 114 13.69 -1.28 1.25
CA LYS A 114 14.71 -1.43 0.19
C LYS A 114 15.15 -0.08 -0.34
N TRP A 115 14.20 0.81 -0.62
CA TRP A 115 14.48 2.16 -1.10
C TRP A 115 15.27 2.98 -0.07
N LYS A 116 14.93 2.90 1.23
CA LYS A 116 15.69 3.59 2.30
C LYS A 116 17.15 3.13 2.37
N VAL A 117 17.42 1.83 2.17
CA VAL A 117 18.79 1.30 2.12
C VAL A 117 19.54 1.84 0.91
N SER A 118 18.92 1.82 -0.26
CA SER A 118 19.51 2.35 -1.50
C SER A 118 19.77 3.86 -1.44
N ALA A 119 18.85 4.63 -0.84
CA ALA A 119 18.99 6.07 -0.67
C ALA A 119 20.14 6.47 0.27
N ARG A 120 20.53 5.59 1.21
CA ARG A 120 21.69 5.81 2.10
C ARG A 120 23.02 5.55 1.41
N LYS A 121 23.06 4.63 0.42
CA LYS A 121 24.24 4.39 -0.42
C LYS A 121 24.31 5.51 -1.46
N GLY A 122 25.00 6.61 -1.13
CA GLY A 122 25.20 7.70 -2.07
C GLY A 122 25.84 7.23 -3.39
N PRO A 123 25.63 7.92 -4.52
CA PRO A 123 26.34 7.64 -5.76
C PRO A 123 27.81 8.03 -5.57
N GLY A 124 28.62 7.08 -5.14
CA GLY A 124 30.04 7.29 -4.82
C GLY A 124 30.90 6.03 -4.77
N GLU A 125 30.33 4.83 -4.92
CA GLU A 125 31.13 3.61 -5.06
C GLU A 125 31.46 3.36 -6.54
N CYS A 126 32.19 4.30 -7.14
CA CYS A 126 32.95 4.02 -8.35
C CYS A 126 34.04 3.01 -7.98
N HIS A 127 33.92 1.80 -8.51
CA HIS A 127 34.97 0.78 -8.44
C HIS A 127 36.22 1.28 -9.21
N HIS A 128 37.05 2.10 -8.56
CA HIS A 128 38.44 2.26 -8.94
C HIS A 128 39.18 0.96 -8.56
N ARG A 129 39.05 -0.08 -9.38
CA ARG A 129 40.04 -1.16 -9.35
C ARG A 129 41.21 -0.70 -10.21
N GLY A 130 42.16 -0.05 -9.55
CA GLY A 130 43.45 0.26 -10.14
C GLY A 130 44.14 -1.00 -10.65
N SER A 131 44.77 -0.89 -11.81
CA SER A 131 45.91 -1.71 -12.22
C SER A 131 46.63 -0.93 -13.32
N GLN A 132 47.51 -0.02 -12.92
CA GLN A 132 48.74 0.16 -13.68
C GLN A 132 49.63 -1.04 -13.33
N PRO A 133 50.21 -1.72 -14.33
CA PRO A 133 51.57 -2.21 -14.21
C PRO A 133 52.47 -1.26 -15.00
N GLY A 134 53.42 -0.66 -14.28
CA GLY A 134 54.57 -0.01 -14.89
C GLY A 134 55.59 -1.05 -15.36
N SER A 135 56.37 -0.60 -16.35
CA SER A 135 57.63 -1.14 -16.86
C SER A 135 57.62 -2.47 -17.62
#